data_AF-A0A1H2I008-F1
#
_entry.id   AF-A0A1H2I008-F1
#
_cell.length_a   1.000
_cell.length_b   1.000
_cell.length_c   1.000
_cell.angle_alpha   90.00
_cell.angle_beta   90.00
_cell.angle_gamma   90.00
#
_symmetry.space_group_name_H-M   'P 1'
#
loop_
_entity.id
_entity.type
_entity.pdbx_description
1 polymer ?
#
loop_
_entity_poly.entity_id
_entity_poly.type
_entity_poly.pdbx_seq_one_letter_code
_entity_poly.pdbx_strand_id
1 'polypeptide(L)'
;MTLAQPMTSEVIDPESLGTESCGCDTGFATAISMAEAAADRNPAWWNEIRTNADDALDAAYCSSELLGALLQSAAHRLGVPAADIWAHIRRTGELPL
;
A
#
# COMPACT_ATOMS: atom_id res chain seq x y z
N MET A 1 -48.45 37.76 0.07
CA MET A 1 -48.73 36.37 0.46
C MET A 1 -47.57 35.54 -0.08
N THR A 2 -46.50 35.44 0.71
CA THR A 2 -45.21 34.86 0.32
C THR A 2 -45.14 33.45 0.89
N LEU A 3 -45.07 32.45 0.02
CA LEU A 3 -44.87 31.06 0.41
C LEU A 3 -43.42 30.87 0.87
N ALA A 4 -43.24 30.63 2.17
CA ALA A 4 -41.98 30.16 2.73
C ALA A 4 -41.73 28.73 2.26
N GLN A 5 -40.59 28.49 1.62
CA GLN A 5 -40.10 27.13 1.34
C GLN A 5 -39.48 26.55 2.62
N PRO A 6 -39.78 25.29 3.01
CA PRO A 6 -39.07 24.65 4.09
C PRO A 6 -37.66 24.28 3.63
N MET A 7 -36.65 24.82 4.32
CA MET A 7 -35.29 24.31 4.30
C MET A 7 -35.31 22.87 4.81
N THR A 8 -35.21 21.89 3.91
CA THR A 8 -34.86 20.53 4.28
C THR A 8 -33.44 20.55 4.85
N SER A 9 -33.37 20.45 6.18
CA SER A 9 -32.16 20.15 6.92
C SER A 9 -31.62 18.82 6.39
N GLU A 10 -30.53 18.84 5.63
CA GLU A 10 -29.71 17.65 5.43
C GLU A 10 -29.27 17.19 6.82
N VAL A 11 -29.90 16.13 7.31
CA VAL A 11 -29.41 15.35 8.42
C VAL A 11 -28.14 14.69 7.89
N ILE A 12 -27.00 15.32 8.18
CA ILE A 12 -25.70 14.68 8.06
C ILE A 12 -25.70 13.57 9.11
N ASP A 13 -25.81 12.32 8.68
CA ASP A 13 -25.66 11.15 9.53
C ASP A 13 -24.27 11.21 10.22
N PRO A 14 -24.19 11.28 11.55
CA PRO A 14 -22.91 11.33 12.27
C PRO A 14 -22.19 9.97 12.34
N GLU A 15 -22.68 8.93 11.65
CA GLU A 15 -22.03 7.60 11.59
C GLU A 15 -21.08 7.42 10.38
N SER A 16 -20.76 8.47 9.64
CA SER A 16 -19.60 8.46 8.70
C SER A 16 -18.27 8.75 9.42
N LEU A 17 -18.11 8.23 10.63
CA LEU A 17 -16.81 7.98 11.26
C LEU A 17 -16.78 6.50 11.67
N GLY A 18 -17.29 5.64 10.79
CA GLY A 18 -16.76 4.30 10.71
C GLY A 18 -15.27 4.46 10.49
N THR A 19 -14.47 4.09 11.47
CA THR A 19 -13.11 3.66 11.23
C THR A 19 -13.20 2.68 10.08
N GLU A 20 -12.96 3.16 8.86
CA GLU A 20 -12.54 2.32 7.76
C GLU A 20 -11.26 1.71 8.30
N SER A 21 -11.39 0.53 8.92
CA SER A 21 -10.28 -0.39 9.08
C SER A 21 -9.88 -0.66 7.64
N CYS A 22 -8.98 0.18 7.17
CA CYS A 22 -8.65 0.38 5.79
C CYS A 22 -8.34 -1.00 5.20
N GLY A 23 -8.82 -1.28 3.98
CA GLY A 23 -8.43 -2.48 3.22
C GLY A 23 -6.91 -2.70 3.17
N CYS A 24 -6.12 -1.69 3.58
CA CYS A 24 -4.73 -1.77 4.00
C CYS A 24 -4.33 -3.04 4.77
N ASP A 25 -5.10 -3.56 5.72
CA ASP A 25 -4.68 -4.78 6.44
C ASP A 25 -4.63 -6.01 5.50
N THR A 26 -5.66 -6.16 4.66
CA THR A 26 -5.75 -7.20 3.64
C THR A 26 -4.74 -6.99 2.51
N GLY A 27 -4.57 -5.73 2.07
CA GLY A 27 -3.59 -5.33 1.06
C GLY A 27 -2.16 -5.54 1.54
N PHE A 28 -1.87 -5.27 2.81
CA PHE A 28 -0.57 -5.49 3.43
C PHE A 28 -0.26 -6.99 3.56
N ALA A 29 -1.21 -7.79 4.06
CA ALA A 29 -1.04 -9.24 4.11
C ALA A 29 -0.77 -9.83 2.70
N THR A 30 -1.52 -9.36 1.70
CA THR A 30 -1.32 -9.75 0.29
C THR A 30 0.06 -9.36 -0.22
N ALA A 31 0.51 -8.12 0.06
CA ALA A 31 1.83 -7.63 -0.31
C ALA A 31 2.96 -8.46 0.31
N ILE A 32 2.84 -8.84 1.59
CA ILE A 32 3.81 -9.70 2.27
C ILE A 32 3.84 -11.09 1.64
N SER A 33 2.70 -11.74 1.41
CA SER A 33 2.67 -13.04 0.74
C SER A 33 3.24 -12.99 -0.68
N MET A 34 3.00 -11.91 -1.43
CA MET A 34 3.64 -11.71 -2.74
C MET A 34 5.16 -11.57 -2.62
N ALA A 35 5.66 -10.88 -1.59
CA ALA A 35 7.09 -10.74 -1.34
C ALA A 35 7.74 -12.07 -0.95
N GLU A 36 7.07 -12.88 -0.12
CA GLU A 36 7.52 -14.24 0.24
C GLU A 36 7.58 -15.15 -0.99
N ALA A 37 6.55 -15.14 -1.85
CA ALA A 37 6.56 -15.92 -3.08
C ALA A 37 7.68 -15.51 -4.04
N ALA A 38 8.03 -14.23 -4.08
CA ALA A 38 9.16 -13.73 -4.84
C ALA A 38 10.50 -14.19 -4.24
N ALA A 39 10.64 -14.15 -2.91
CA ALA A 39 11.84 -14.60 -2.20
C ALA A 39 12.12 -16.09 -2.41
N ASP A 40 11.08 -16.92 -2.39
CA ASP A 40 11.15 -18.36 -2.66
C ASP A 40 11.29 -18.71 -4.16
N ARG A 41 11.35 -17.70 -5.03
CA ARG A 41 11.43 -17.86 -6.50
C ARG A 41 10.32 -18.75 -7.04
N ASN A 42 9.11 -18.64 -6.47
CA ASN A 42 7.96 -19.44 -6.86
C ASN A 42 6.96 -18.60 -7.68
N PRO A 43 7.12 -18.52 -9.02
CA PRO A 43 6.26 -17.71 -9.87
C PRO A 43 4.83 -18.25 -9.96
N ALA A 44 4.60 -19.54 -9.67
CA ALA A 44 3.26 -20.11 -9.64
C ALA A 44 2.47 -19.59 -8.43
N TRP A 45 3.09 -19.64 -7.25
CA TRP A 45 2.52 -19.10 -6.02
C TRP A 45 2.33 -17.58 -6.09
N TRP A 46 3.30 -16.85 -6.66
CA TRP A 46 3.16 -15.42 -6.88
C TRP A 46 1.97 -15.08 -7.79
N ASN A 47 1.80 -15.84 -8.88
CA ASN A 47 0.66 -15.65 -9.78
C ASN A 47 -0.67 -16.02 -9.13
N GLU A 48 -0.70 -17.04 -8.28
CA GLU A 48 -1.88 -17.43 -7.52
C GLU A 48 -2.31 -16.30 -6.57
N ILE A 49 -1.39 -15.74 -5.78
CA ILE A 49 -1.69 -14.61 -4.88
C ILE A 49 -2.17 -13.40 -5.68
N ARG A 50 -1.46 -13.03 -6.75
CA ARG A 50 -1.86 -11.89 -7.60
C ARG A 50 -3.24 -12.09 -8.25
N THR A 51 -3.57 -13.31 -8.66
CA THR A 51 -4.85 -13.60 -9.34
C THR A 51 -6.03 -13.62 -8.38
N ASN A 52 -5.80 -13.99 -7.12
CA ASN A 52 -6.82 -14.06 -6.06
C ASN A 52 -6.83 -12.84 -5.13
N ALA A 53 -5.99 -11.83 -5.40
CA ALA A 53 -5.97 -10.60 -4.63
C ALA A 53 -7.20 -9.75 -4.98
N ASP A 54 -8.18 -9.73 -4.08
CA ASP A 54 -9.39 -8.92 -4.22
C ASP A 54 -9.04 -7.42 -4.37
N ASP A 55 -8.01 -6.96 -3.66
CA ASP A 55 -7.54 -5.57 -3.68
C ASP A 55 -6.10 -5.45 -4.20
N ALA A 56 -5.86 -5.90 -5.43
CA ALA A 56 -4.54 -5.83 -6.07
C ALA A 56 -3.94 -4.41 -6.10
N LEU A 57 -4.78 -3.37 -6.13
CA LEU A 57 -4.35 -1.97 -6.06
C LEU A 57 -3.81 -1.60 -4.68
N ASP A 58 -4.48 -2.03 -3.62
CA ASP A 58 -4.03 -1.81 -2.23
C ASP A 58 -2.76 -2.59 -1.95
N ALA A 59 -2.64 -3.82 -2.45
CA ALA A 59 -1.40 -4.59 -2.33
C ALA A 59 -0.21 -3.90 -3.05
N ALA A 60 -0.44 -3.34 -4.24
CA ALA A 60 0.58 -2.57 -4.96
C ALA A 60 0.95 -1.28 -4.22
N TYR A 61 -0.05 -0.58 -3.65
CA TYR A 61 0.16 0.60 -2.83
C TYR A 61 0.96 0.27 -1.56
N CYS A 62 0.54 -0.73 -0.77
CA CYS A 62 1.23 -1.19 0.43
C CYS A 62 2.67 -1.64 0.13
N SER A 63 2.89 -2.37 -0.97
CA SER A 63 4.23 -2.77 -1.41
C SER A 63 5.11 -1.56 -1.73
N SER A 64 4.54 -0.53 -2.36
CA SER A 64 5.26 0.69 -2.73
C SER A 64 5.61 1.53 -1.50
N GLU A 65 4.68 1.68 -0.55
CA GLU A 65 4.90 2.36 0.73
C GLU A 65 5.99 1.67 1.55
N LEU A 66 5.92 0.33 1.69
CA LEU A 66 6.93 -0.46 2.39
C LEU A 66 8.31 -0.31 1.73
N LEU A 67 8.37 -0.38 0.40
CA LEU A 67 9.61 -0.15 -0.33
C LEU A 67 10.17 1.26 -0.09
N GLY A 68 9.31 2.28 -0.08
CA GLY A 68 9.68 3.66 0.25
C GLY A 68 10.31 3.78 1.64
N ALA A 69 9.69 3.16 2.65
CA ALA A 69 10.20 3.14 4.02
C ALA A 69 11.56 2.43 4.13
N LEU A 70 11.73 1.29 3.43
CA LEU A 70 13.00 0.56 3.38
C LEU A 70 14.11 1.37 2.70
N LEU A 71 13.80 2.02 1.57
CA LEU A 71 14.72 2.91 0.87
C LEU A 71 15.18 4.06 1.76
N GLN A 72 14.25 4.72 2.44
CA GLN A 72 14.55 5.82 3.34
C GLN A 72 15.42 5.37 4.53
N SER A 73 15.07 4.24 5.14
CA SER A 73 15.86 3.65 6.23
C SER A 73 17.29 3.31 5.80
N ALA A 74 17.46 2.66 4.65
CA ALA A 74 18.78 2.33 4.11
C ALA A 74 19.59 3.59 3.76
N ALA A 75 18.96 4.58 3.12
CA ALA A 75 19.58 5.87 2.80
C ALA A 75 20.09 6.58 4.06
N HIS A 76 19.27 6.64 5.12
CA HIS A 76 19.65 7.23 6.40
C HIS A 76 20.82 6.48 7.06
N ARG A 77 20.80 5.14 7.05
CA ARG A 77 21.87 4.32 7.65
C ARG A 77 23.21 4.48 6.93
N LEU A 78 23.17 4.57 5.60
CA LEU A 78 24.37 4.64 4.76
C LEU A 78 24.84 6.08 4.50
N GLY A 79 24.04 7.09 4.85
CA GLY A 79 24.37 8.50 4.63
C GLY A 79 24.37 8.89 3.15
N VAL A 80 23.58 8.21 2.31
CA VAL A 80 23.51 8.42 0.86
C VAL A 80 22.08 8.76 0.41
N PRO A 81 21.91 9.41 -0.76
CA PRO A 81 20.59 9.64 -1.34
C PRO A 81 19.80 8.35 -1.57
N ALA A 82 18.48 8.37 -1.30
CA ALA A 82 17.59 7.24 -1.59
C ALA A 82 17.58 6.84 -3.07
N ALA A 83 17.85 7.80 -3.97
CA ALA A 83 18.00 7.54 -5.41
C ALA A 83 19.17 6.58 -5.71
N ASP A 84 20.26 6.67 -4.95
CA ASP A 84 21.44 5.81 -5.15
C ASP A 84 21.18 4.40 -4.62
N ILE A 85 20.46 4.28 -3.50
CA ILE A 85 19.97 2.99 -2.98
C ILE A 85 19.04 2.32 -4.01
N TRP A 86 18.10 3.08 -4.57
CA TRP A 86 17.20 2.57 -5.61
C TRP A 86 17.96 2.14 -6.86
N ALA A 87 18.95 2.92 -7.30
CA ALA A 87 19.80 2.58 -8.43
C ALA A 87 20.66 1.33 -8.16
N HIS A 88 21.04 1.08 -6.91
CA HIS A 88 21.71 -0.17 -6.50
C HIS A 88 20.74 -1.36 -6.62
N ILE A 89 19.59 -1.29 -5.96
CA ILE A 89 18.56 -2.36 -5.98
C ILE A 89 18.15 -2.71 -7.41
N ARG A 90 17.95 -1.73 -8.28
CA ARG A 90 17.59 -2.00 -9.69
C ARG A 90 18.67 -2.73 -10.48
N ARG A 91 19.93 -2.64 -10.08
CA ARG A 91 21.06 -3.32 -10.73
C ARG A 91 21.33 -4.69 -10.12
N THR A 92 21.22 -4.83 -8.80
CA THR A 92 21.64 -6.02 -8.06
C THR A 92 20.48 -6.90 -7.63
N GLY A 93 19.27 -6.34 -7.52
CA GLY A 93 18.13 -6.99 -6.90
C GLY A 93 18.21 -7.04 -5.36
N GLU A 94 19.22 -6.41 -4.75
CA GLU A 94 19.52 -6.56 -3.33
C GLU A 94 19.41 -5.21 -2.61
N LEU A 95 18.86 -5.23 -1.39
CA LEU A 95 18.87 -4.06 -0.51
C LEU A 95 20.28 -3.94 0.08
N PRO A 96 20.96 -2.79 -0.06
CA PRO A 96 22.26 -2.59 0.58
C PRO A 96 22.04 -2.50 2.10
N LEU A 97 22.48 -3.55 2.81
CA LEU A 97 22.38 -3.68 4.27
C LEU A 97 23.49 -2.92 4.98
#